data_AF-A0A818ZU30-F1
#
_entry.id   AF-A0A818ZU30-F1
#
_cell.length_a   1.000
_cell.length_b   1.000
_cell.length_c   1.000
_cell.angle_alpha   90.00
_cell.angle_beta   90.00
_cell.angle_gamma   90.00
#
_symmetry.space_group_name_H-M   'P 1'
#
loop_
_entity.id
_entity.type
_entity.pdbx_description
1 polymer ?
#
loop_
_entity_poly.entity_id
_entity_poly.type
_entity_poly.pdbx_seq_one_letter_code
_entity_poly.pdbx_strand_id
1 'polypeptide(L)'
;MMNQQANTREHAIRYLIDLRITIIDSVVLQATTLAQLTDIKSELTRKAIYFGVTKCEKLIEVLLSYSKQISIELLGMAVNPIFNIISNIIIGINSVLLDCSKVLQQDFIDTNRFSDDYDTDLEYVWSNPYIFANGNDFSKETIQSNRNLYYQEETALLIESKTQHILKTLINLISQHLNIGQKFQLDIESIGVTIEKTTVNDIIHKTIKQSNGAEIHLKNFEIDENKLFVTLSLTESIEIIIPRDKNLQLPTIILQNVTNITNNETYFHFNYFNITHHMNLSTSLHVEIQPNNKNLAYFTIIYFDNVSNLDINQIDEWKLFCPHDNEKDPYSLFFNNTRIKDHHMAVLGIRKDQKKVHFTDYSLRVFMSGCYYLDENNEWRADNLILMMTPLLDNKKSDKYFYEIIFFTGMRNDAATKSKVYFILSDNDNDTGLRLLDAEGSILERGNIDLFLMAVSSCLGPSNYLRIGHDNSGDSSDASWFLK
;
A
#
# COMPACT_ATOMS: atom_id res chain seq x y z
N MET A 1 -40.52 -12.57 0.49
CA MET A 1 -40.41 -12.45 1.96
C MET A 1 -39.00 -12.02 2.37
N MET A 2 -37.94 -12.78 2.07
CA MET A 2 -36.55 -12.39 2.44
C MET A 2 -36.06 -11.08 1.81
N ASN A 3 -36.31 -10.82 0.51
CA ASN A 3 -35.91 -9.52 -0.09
C ASN A 3 -36.67 -8.33 0.53
N GLN A 4 -37.91 -8.54 0.97
CA GLN A 4 -38.66 -7.50 1.70
C GLN A 4 -38.06 -7.24 3.08
N GLN A 5 -37.54 -8.28 3.75
CA GLN A 5 -36.84 -8.15 5.03
C GLN A 5 -35.51 -7.41 4.87
N ALA A 6 -34.72 -7.74 3.83
CA ALA A 6 -33.49 -7.04 3.48
C ALA A 6 -33.75 -5.55 3.16
N ASN A 7 -34.76 -5.24 2.35
CA ASN A 7 -35.13 -3.86 2.03
C ASN A 7 -35.60 -3.08 3.28
N THR A 8 -36.35 -3.74 4.17
CA THR A 8 -36.78 -3.14 5.43
C THR A 8 -35.59 -2.85 6.35
N ARG A 9 -34.61 -3.77 6.39
CA ARG A 9 -33.37 -3.64 7.16
C ARG A 9 -32.48 -2.53 6.61
N GLU A 10 -32.28 -2.46 5.29
CA GLU A 10 -31.57 -1.35 4.65
C GLU A 10 -32.23 -0.02 4.97
N HIS A 11 -33.57 0.06 4.87
CA HIS A 11 -34.30 1.28 5.18
C HIS A 11 -34.12 1.71 6.65
N ALA A 12 -34.15 0.75 7.58
CA ALA A 12 -33.92 1.00 9.00
C ALA A 12 -32.47 1.47 9.26
N ILE A 13 -31.47 0.82 8.66
CA ILE A 13 -30.05 1.22 8.77
C ILE A 13 -29.84 2.61 8.17
N ARG A 14 -30.43 2.90 7.01
CA ARG A 14 -30.39 4.22 6.38
C ARG A 14 -31.00 5.29 7.29
N TYR A 15 -32.16 5.01 7.91
CA TYR A 15 -32.77 5.93 8.87
C TYR A 15 -31.84 6.21 10.06
N LEU A 16 -31.11 5.22 10.57
CA LEU A 16 -30.14 5.43 11.65
C LEU A 16 -29.01 6.39 11.25
N ILE A 17 -28.61 6.48 9.97
CA ILE A 17 -27.57 7.42 9.52
C ILE A 17 -27.94 8.87 9.81
N ASP A 18 -29.21 9.19 9.58
CA ASP A 18 -29.74 10.55 9.65
C ASP A 18 -30.09 10.96 11.09
N LEU A 19 -30.15 10.00 12.01
CA LEU A 19 -30.33 10.29 13.43
C LEU A 19 -29.13 11.04 14.00
N ARG A 20 -29.42 12.19 14.60
CA ARG A 20 -28.43 13.00 15.32
C ARG A 20 -27.88 12.23 16.52
N ILE A 21 -26.61 12.42 16.80
CA ILE A 21 -25.91 11.86 17.96
C ILE A 21 -25.50 13.05 18.82
N THR A 22 -26.20 13.27 19.93
CA THR A 22 -26.05 14.50 20.74
C THR A 22 -25.35 14.27 22.07
N ILE A 23 -25.36 13.03 22.58
CA ILE A 23 -24.79 12.65 23.89
C ILE A 23 -24.21 11.23 23.80
N ILE A 24 -23.35 10.87 24.74
CA ILE A 24 -22.69 9.56 24.77
C ILE A 24 -23.69 8.38 24.86
N ASP A 25 -24.78 8.52 25.61
CA ASP A 25 -25.82 7.48 25.70
C ASP A 25 -26.51 7.23 24.34
N SER A 26 -26.55 8.26 23.50
CA SER A 26 -27.04 8.14 22.12
C SER A 26 -26.08 7.33 21.25
N VAL A 27 -24.77 7.37 21.53
CA VAL A 27 -23.78 6.52 20.85
C VAL A 27 -24.04 5.06 21.22
N VAL A 28 -24.14 4.75 22.51
CA VAL A 28 -24.39 3.39 23.01
C VAL A 28 -25.69 2.82 22.43
N LEU A 29 -26.78 3.60 22.50
CA LEU A 29 -28.09 3.18 21.99
C LEU A 29 -28.04 2.90 20.49
N GLN A 30 -27.55 3.86 19.69
CA GLN A 30 -27.54 3.73 18.23
C GLN A 30 -26.57 2.65 17.76
N ALA A 31 -25.41 2.48 18.40
CA ALA A 31 -24.48 1.41 18.11
C ALA A 31 -25.07 0.03 18.44
N THR A 32 -25.78 -0.10 19.56
CA THR A 32 -26.46 -1.35 19.92
C THR A 32 -27.58 -1.70 18.95
N THR A 33 -28.41 -0.73 18.58
CA THR A 33 -29.48 -0.93 17.58
C THR A 33 -28.89 -1.30 16.23
N LEU A 34 -27.83 -0.61 15.78
CA LEU A 34 -27.19 -0.92 14.52
C LEU A 34 -26.55 -2.31 14.53
N ALA A 35 -25.94 -2.74 15.65
CA ALA A 35 -25.40 -4.08 15.80
C ALA A 35 -26.48 -5.17 15.63
N GLN A 36 -27.68 -4.95 16.19
CA GLN A 36 -28.82 -5.85 16.01
C GLN A 36 -29.32 -5.87 14.56
N LEU A 37 -29.31 -4.70 13.90
CA LEU A 37 -29.69 -4.61 12.49
C LEU A 37 -28.66 -5.26 11.57
N THR A 38 -27.39 -5.35 11.95
CA THR A 38 -26.35 -6.02 11.14
C THR A 38 -26.16 -7.51 11.46
N ASP A 39 -26.78 -8.01 12.53
CA ASP A 39 -26.60 -9.38 13.02
C ASP A 39 -26.98 -10.47 12.00
N ILE A 40 -28.01 -10.22 11.18
CA ILE A 40 -28.39 -11.13 10.10
C ILE A 40 -27.55 -10.84 8.86
N LYS A 41 -26.31 -11.34 8.88
CA LYS A 41 -25.23 -11.08 7.89
C LYS A 41 -25.64 -11.42 6.45
N SER A 42 -26.45 -12.45 6.27
CA SER A 42 -26.97 -12.90 4.96
C SER A 42 -28.09 -12.02 4.39
N GLU A 43 -28.61 -11.07 5.17
CA GLU A 43 -29.64 -10.11 4.75
C GLU A 43 -29.09 -8.71 4.48
N LEU A 44 -27.77 -8.51 4.50
CA LEU A 44 -27.15 -7.21 4.28
C LEU A 44 -26.90 -6.96 2.79
N THR A 45 -27.57 -5.93 2.25
CA THR A 45 -27.26 -5.37 0.92
C THR A 45 -25.94 -4.61 0.97
N ARG A 46 -25.34 -4.38 -0.20
CA ARG A 46 -24.19 -3.49 -0.37
C ARG A 46 -24.42 -2.09 0.23
N LYS A 47 -25.63 -1.53 0.02
CA LYS A 47 -26.04 -0.25 0.60
C LYS A 47 -26.16 -0.31 2.12
N ALA A 48 -26.79 -1.35 2.66
CA ALA A 48 -26.89 -1.54 4.11
C ALA A 48 -25.51 -1.63 4.77
N ILE A 49 -24.56 -2.32 4.14
CA ILE A 49 -23.15 -2.40 4.56
C ILE A 49 -22.51 -1.01 4.54
N TYR A 50 -22.57 -0.31 3.42
CA TYR A 50 -22.03 1.05 3.28
C TYR A 50 -22.60 1.99 4.34
N PHE A 51 -23.91 1.91 4.54
CA PHE A 51 -24.61 2.71 5.52
C PHE A 51 -24.21 2.39 6.96
N GLY A 52 -24.06 1.09 7.27
CA GLY A 52 -23.60 0.63 8.57
C GLY A 52 -22.20 1.16 8.92
N VAL A 53 -21.24 1.05 8.00
CA VAL A 53 -19.88 1.57 8.22
C VAL A 53 -19.86 3.08 8.35
N THR A 54 -20.58 3.79 7.49
CA THR A 54 -20.67 5.25 7.56
C THR A 54 -21.27 5.72 8.89
N LYS A 55 -22.24 4.99 9.45
CA LYS A 55 -22.77 5.29 10.78
C LYS A 55 -21.74 5.01 11.88
N CYS A 56 -20.94 3.95 11.77
CA CYS A 56 -19.84 3.69 12.70
C CYS A 56 -18.83 4.84 12.75
N GLU A 57 -18.44 5.41 11.61
CA GLU A 57 -17.54 6.58 11.55
C GLU A 57 -18.13 7.75 12.36
N LYS A 58 -19.40 8.12 12.11
CA LYS A 58 -20.09 9.18 12.85
C LYS A 58 -20.18 8.90 14.36
N LEU A 59 -20.43 7.64 14.75
CA LEU A 59 -20.49 7.24 16.16
C LEU A 59 -19.12 7.41 16.85
N ILE A 60 -18.04 7.07 16.14
CA ILE A 60 -16.67 7.18 16.64
C ILE A 60 -16.23 8.65 16.74
N GLU A 61 -16.55 9.48 15.76
CA GLU A 61 -16.27 10.93 15.83
C GLU A 61 -16.84 11.56 17.10
N VAL A 62 -18.10 11.24 17.42
CA VAL A 62 -18.71 11.71 18.67
C VAL A 62 -18.03 11.08 19.88
N LEU A 63 -17.76 9.78 19.86
CA LEU A 63 -17.08 9.10 20.97
C LEU A 63 -15.70 9.72 21.28
N LEU A 64 -14.93 10.08 20.25
CA LEU A 64 -13.64 10.75 20.38
C LEU A 64 -13.76 12.13 21.03
N SER A 65 -14.83 12.87 20.75
CA SER A 65 -15.08 14.18 21.38
C SER A 65 -15.29 14.07 22.90
N TYR A 66 -15.72 12.90 23.41
CA TYR A 66 -15.89 12.62 24.84
C TYR A 66 -14.72 11.84 25.47
N SER A 67 -13.68 11.50 24.69
CA SER A 67 -12.56 10.65 25.14
C SER A 67 -11.93 11.10 26.47
N LYS A 68 -11.79 12.40 26.75
CA LYS A 68 -11.16 12.85 28.02
C LYS A 68 -12.05 12.68 29.25
N GLN A 69 -13.35 12.45 29.09
CA GLN A 69 -14.35 12.50 30.18
C GLN A 69 -15.11 11.18 30.37
N ILE A 70 -14.86 10.17 29.52
CA ILE A 70 -15.57 8.89 29.54
C ILE A 70 -14.90 7.88 30.48
N SER A 71 -15.69 7.12 31.24
CA SER A 71 -15.19 5.99 32.03
C SER A 71 -14.87 4.80 31.13
N ILE A 72 -13.93 3.94 31.54
CA ILE A 72 -13.58 2.73 30.78
C ILE A 72 -14.79 1.78 30.58
N GLU A 73 -15.70 1.74 31.55
CA GLU A 73 -16.91 0.91 31.50
C GLU A 73 -17.90 1.44 30.45
N LEU A 74 -18.18 2.74 30.46
CA LEU A 74 -19.07 3.37 29.47
C LEU A 74 -18.44 3.35 28.07
N LEU A 75 -17.11 3.48 27.98
CA LEU A 75 -16.38 3.31 26.74
C LEU A 75 -16.56 1.88 26.20
N GLY A 76 -16.43 0.85 27.05
CA GLY A 76 -16.71 -0.53 26.66
C GLY A 76 -18.13 -0.74 26.14
N MET A 77 -19.14 -0.14 26.78
CA MET A 77 -20.53 -0.19 26.32
C MET A 77 -20.75 0.45 24.95
N ALA A 78 -19.99 1.50 24.60
CA ALA A 78 -20.07 2.14 23.29
C ALA A 78 -19.28 1.38 22.22
N VAL A 79 -18.10 0.87 22.57
CA VAL A 79 -17.14 0.29 21.64
C VAL A 79 -17.49 -1.15 21.25
N ASN A 80 -18.00 -1.96 22.19
CA ASN A 80 -18.33 -3.37 21.92
C ASN A 80 -19.38 -3.53 20.79
N PRO A 81 -20.50 -2.78 20.78
CA PRO A 81 -21.45 -2.86 19.68
C PRO A 81 -20.85 -2.41 18.34
N ILE A 82 -19.93 -1.43 18.34
CA ILE A 82 -19.26 -0.97 17.11
C ILE A 82 -18.36 -2.07 16.54
N PHE A 83 -17.60 -2.77 17.38
CA PHE A 83 -16.83 -3.93 16.91
C PHE A 83 -17.72 -5.07 16.38
N ASN A 84 -18.87 -5.32 17.01
CA ASN A 84 -19.84 -6.30 16.49
C ASN A 84 -20.37 -5.89 15.11
N ILE A 85 -20.69 -4.60 14.91
CA ILE A 85 -21.12 -4.10 13.60
C ILE A 85 -20.04 -4.35 12.54
N ILE A 86 -18.79 -4.03 12.85
CA ILE A 86 -17.66 -4.25 11.93
C ILE A 86 -17.51 -5.73 11.58
N SER A 87 -17.54 -6.61 12.58
CA SER A 87 -17.44 -8.06 12.36
C SER A 87 -18.58 -8.57 11.47
N ASN A 88 -19.82 -8.15 11.77
CA ASN A 88 -21.00 -8.48 10.97
C ASN A 88 -20.89 -7.98 9.53
N ILE A 89 -20.35 -6.78 9.33
CA ILE A 89 -20.14 -6.18 8.01
C ILE A 89 -19.08 -6.92 7.22
N ILE A 90 -17.92 -7.24 7.81
CA ILE A 90 -16.87 -8.02 7.12
C ILE A 90 -17.41 -9.38 6.69
N ILE A 91 -18.14 -10.08 7.57
CA ILE A 91 -18.75 -11.36 7.24
C ILE A 91 -19.84 -11.18 6.16
N GLY A 92 -20.64 -10.12 6.26
CA GLY A 92 -21.64 -9.74 5.27
C GLY A 92 -21.04 -9.52 3.88
N ILE A 93 -19.96 -8.75 3.77
CA ILE A 93 -19.24 -8.50 2.51
C ILE A 93 -18.75 -9.80 1.89
N ASN A 94 -18.09 -10.65 2.67
CA ASN A 94 -17.62 -11.94 2.17
C ASN A 94 -18.78 -12.82 1.68
N SER A 95 -19.94 -12.74 2.34
CA SER A 95 -21.15 -13.46 1.90
C SER A 95 -21.77 -12.88 0.62
N VAL A 96 -21.63 -11.58 0.38
CA VAL A 96 -22.08 -10.90 -0.85
C VAL A 96 -21.17 -11.26 -2.03
N LEU A 97 -19.85 -11.32 -1.81
CA LEU A 97 -18.87 -11.66 -2.85
C LEU A 97 -18.89 -13.14 -3.28
N LEU A 98 -19.26 -14.06 -2.38
CA LEU A 98 -19.25 -15.50 -2.63
C LEU A 98 -20.56 -16.04 -3.25
N ASP A 99 -21.41 -15.19 -3.81
CA ASP A 99 -22.72 -15.56 -4.37
C ASP A 99 -23.66 -16.30 -3.38
N CYS A 100 -23.39 -16.20 -2.08
CA CYS A 100 -23.99 -17.06 -1.06
C CYS A 100 -25.28 -16.48 -0.45
N SER A 101 -25.71 -15.27 -0.80
CA SER A 101 -26.82 -14.58 -0.12
C SER A 101 -28.09 -14.43 -0.96
N LYS A 102 -29.25 -14.44 -0.30
CA LYS A 102 -30.57 -14.27 -0.94
C LYS A 102 -30.89 -12.80 -1.30
N VAL A 103 -30.05 -11.86 -0.86
CA VAL A 103 -30.21 -10.40 -1.06
C VAL A 103 -29.58 -9.90 -2.36
N LEU A 104 -28.75 -10.73 -2.98
CA LEU A 104 -28.11 -10.48 -4.27
C LEU A 104 -29.08 -10.08 -5.38
N GLN A 105 -30.33 -10.54 -5.36
CA GLN A 105 -31.31 -10.14 -6.36
C GLN A 105 -31.67 -8.64 -6.27
N GLN A 106 -31.70 -8.05 -5.07
CA GLN A 106 -31.95 -6.61 -4.92
C GLN A 106 -30.72 -5.80 -5.35
N ASP A 107 -29.51 -6.22 -4.96
CA ASP A 107 -28.27 -5.56 -5.39
C ASP A 107 -28.08 -5.67 -6.91
N PHE A 108 -28.42 -6.80 -7.51
CA PHE A 108 -28.43 -6.99 -8.96
C PHE A 108 -29.45 -6.08 -9.66
N ILE A 109 -30.65 -5.91 -9.10
CA ILE A 109 -31.65 -4.98 -9.65
C ILE A 109 -31.14 -3.54 -9.55
N ASP A 110 -30.59 -3.15 -8.40
CA ASP A 110 -30.14 -1.78 -8.13
C ASP A 110 -28.91 -1.41 -8.97
N THR A 111 -27.94 -2.32 -9.13
CA THR A 111 -26.74 -2.11 -9.97
C THR A 111 -27.06 -2.07 -11.47
N ASN A 112 -28.23 -2.56 -11.87
CA ASN A 112 -28.71 -2.54 -13.24
C ASN A 112 -29.88 -1.57 -13.47
N ARG A 113 -30.26 -0.80 -12.44
CA ARG A 113 -31.21 0.30 -12.56
C ARG A 113 -30.44 1.59 -12.84
N PHE A 114 -30.92 2.38 -13.80
CA PHE A 114 -30.38 3.71 -14.03
C PHE A 114 -30.51 4.57 -12.77
N SER A 115 -29.47 5.31 -12.45
CA SER A 115 -29.51 6.31 -11.37
C SER A 115 -30.62 7.31 -11.67
N ASP A 116 -31.43 7.63 -10.66
CA ASP A 116 -32.43 8.69 -10.77
C ASP A 116 -31.76 10.09 -10.74
N ASP A 117 -30.52 10.16 -10.23
CA ASP A 117 -29.67 11.36 -10.19
C ASP A 117 -28.60 11.32 -11.30
N TYR A 118 -28.52 12.38 -12.10
CA TYR A 118 -27.59 12.50 -13.24
C TYR A 118 -26.17 12.80 -12.73
N ASP A 119 -25.30 11.79 -12.74
CA ASP A 119 -23.88 11.91 -12.44
C ASP A 119 -23.05 11.41 -13.64
N THR A 120 -22.34 12.33 -14.29
CA THR A 120 -21.62 12.08 -15.54
C THR A 120 -20.45 11.09 -15.39
N ASP A 121 -19.86 11.00 -14.19
CA ASP A 121 -18.75 10.08 -13.93
C ASP A 121 -19.25 8.65 -13.75
N LEU A 122 -20.38 8.49 -13.05
CA LEU A 122 -21.08 7.22 -12.96
C LEU A 122 -21.57 6.77 -14.33
N GLU A 123 -22.16 7.65 -15.14
CA GLU A 123 -22.60 7.31 -16.50
C GLU A 123 -21.45 6.87 -17.42
N TYR A 124 -20.23 7.44 -17.30
CA TYR A 124 -19.08 7.01 -18.11
C TYR A 124 -18.69 5.55 -17.86
N VAL A 125 -18.59 5.15 -16.59
CA VAL A 125 -18.28 3.76 -16.20
C VAL A 125 -19.46 2.84 -16.54
N TRP A 126 -20.69 3.28 -16.26
CA TRP A 126 -21.91 2.48 -16.50
C TRP A 126 -22.19 2.25 -17.99
N SER A 127 -21.87 3.22 -18.84
CA SER A 127 -22.11 3.20 -20.28
C SER A 127 -21.00 2.50 -21.07
N ASN A 128 -19.88 2.15 -20.43
CA ASN A 128 -18.78 1.43 -21.07
C ASN A 128 -18.99 -0.10 -20.96
N PRO A 129 -19.47 -0.77 -22.03
CA PRO A 129 -19.75 -2.21 -21.97
C PRO A 129 -18.47 -3.05 -21.87
N TYR A 130 -17.30 -2.50 -22.22
CA TYR A 130 -16.02 -3.21 -22.15
C TYR A 130 -15.56 -3.46 -20.71
N ILE A 131 -16.00 -2.63 -19.75
CA ILE A 131 -15.69 -2.83 -18.32
C ILE A 131 -16.40 -4.09 -17.78
N PHE A 132 -17.55 -4.43 -18.34
CA PHE A 132 -18.41 -5.51 -17.86
C PHE A 132 -18.47 -6.72 -18.81
N ALA A 133 -17.80 -6.66 -19.96
CA ALA A 133 -17.73 -7.78 -20.89
C ALA A 133 -16.74 -8.84 -20.37
N ASN A 134 -16.95 -10.10 -20.76
CA ASN A 134 -15.95 -11.16 -20.53
C ASN A 134 -15.27 -11.51 -21.86
N GLY A 135 -14.14 -10.85 -22.13
CA GLY A 135 -13.48 -10.90 -23.44
C GLY A 135 -14.42 -10.39 -24.53
N ASN A 136 -14.84 -11.28 -25.43
CA ASN A 136 -15.75 -10.94 -26.54
C ASN A 136 -17.24 -11.17 -26.23
N ASP A 137 -17.58 -11.57 -25.00
CA ASP A 137 -18.96 -11.76 -24.58
C ASP A 137 -19.57 -10.46 -24.04
N PHE A 138 -20.36 -9.80 -24.90
CA PHE A 138 -21.15 -8.60 -24.60
C PHE A 138 -22.63 -8.92 -24.40
N SER A 139 -22.98 -10.18 -24.07
CA SER A 139 -24.37 -10.52 -23.79
C SER A 139 -24.89 -9.71 -22.61
N LYS A 140 -26.19 -9.39 -22.66
CA LYS A 140 -26.86 -8.63 -21.59
C LYS A 140 -26.68 -9.31 -20.23
N GLU A 141 -26.75 -10.64 -20.19
CA GLU A 141 -26.57 -11.45 -18.98
C GLU A 141 -25.17 -11.26 -18.40
N THR A 142 -24.13 -11.36 -19.22
CA THR A 142 -22.73 -11.17 -18.82
C THR A 142 -22.47 -9.75 -18.32
N ILE A 143 -22.91 -8.72 -19.06
CA ILE A 143 -22.76 -7.32 -18.65
C ILE A 143 -23.45 -7.04 -17.31
N GLN A 144 -24.68 -7.51 -17.12
CA GLN A 144 -25.45 -7.27 -15.89
C GLN A 144 -24.84 -7.97 -14.68
N SER A 145 -24.32 -9.20 -14.86
CA SER A 145 -23.66 -9.97 -13.81
C SER A 145 -22.32 -9.36 -13.41
N ASN A 146 -21.47 -9.04 -14.39
CA ASN A 146 -20.15 -8.47 -14.15
C ASN A 146 -20.23 -7.05 -13.59
N ARG A 147 -21.26 -6.28 -13.96
CA ARG A 147 -21.53 -4.98 -13.34
C ARG A 147 -21.86 -5.11 -11.87
N ASN A 148 -22.69 -6.08 -11.50
CA ASN A 148 -23.00 -6.33 -10.10
C ASN A 148 -21.73 -6.72 -9.33
N LEU A 149 -20.91 -7.62 -9.88
CA LEU A 149 -19.62 -8.02 -9.28
C LEU A 149 -18.67 -6.84 -9.11
N TYR A 150 -18.48 -6.04 -10.15
CA TYR A 150 -17.62 -4.84 -10.13
C TYR A 150 -17.98 -3.90 -8.97
N TYR A 151 -19.25 -3.56 -8.81
CA TYR A 151 -19.68 -2.68 -7.71
C TYR A 151 -19.57 -3.34 -6.33
N GLN A 152 -19.67 -4.66 -6.25
CA GLN A 152 -19.42 -5.39 -5.00
C GLN A 152 -17.94 -5.33 -4.61
N GLU A 153 -17.02 -5.52 -5.55
CA GLU A 153 -15.58 -5.42 -5.33
C GLU A 153 -15.16 -4.00 -4.92
N GLU A 154 -15.61 -2.98 -5.66
CA GLU A 154 -15.37 -1.57 -5.32
C GLU A 154 -15.87 -1.22 -3.91
N THR A 155 -17.07 -1.69 -3.56
CA THR A 155 -17.61 -1.45 -2.22
C THR A 155 -16.81 -2.23 -1.16
N ALA A 156 -16.36 -3.44 -1.45
CA ALA A 156 -15.53 -4.22 -0.54
C ALA A 156 -14.21 -3.51 -0.22
N LEU A 157 -13.51 -3.00 -1.24
CA LEU A 157 -12.26 -2.24 -1.09
C LEU A 157 -12.46 -0.97 -0.26
N LEU A 158 -13.52 -0.21 -0.55
CA LEU A 158 -13.86 0.99 0.21
C LEU A 158 -14.14 0.66 1.69
N ILE A 159 -14.91 -0.40 1.94
CA ILE A 159 -15.26 -0.80 3.30
C ILE A 159 -14.07 -1.35 4.05
N GLU A 160 -13.17 -2.08 3.39
CA GLU A 160 -11.93 -2.56 3.99
C GLU A 160 -11.11 -1.38 4.55
N SER A 161 -10.84 -0.37 3.73
CA SER A 161 -10.11 0.84 4.13
C SER A 161 -10.77 1.54 5.33
N LYS A 162 -12.09 1.79 5.25
CA LYS A 162 -12.85 2.42 6.35
C LYS A 162 -12.82 1.58 7.63
N THR A 163 -12.94 0.27 7.50
CA THR A 163 -12.93 -0.65 8.62
C THR A 163 -11.58 -0.67 9.33
N GLN A 164 -10.47 -0.70 8.57
CA GLN A 164 -9.13 -0.60 9.14
C GLN A 164 -8.93 0.71 9.91
N HIS A 165 -9.40 1.83 9.35
CA HIS A 165 -9.36 3.13 10.00
C HIS A 165 -10.15 3.14 11.32
N ILE A 166 -11.38 2.62 11.31
CA ILE A 166 -12.23 2.49 12.49
C ILE A 166 -11.55 1.63 13.56
N LEU A 167 -11.05 0.45 13.21
CA LEU A 167 -10.42 -0.48 14.15
C LEU A 167 -9.20 0.17 14.82
N LYS A 168 -8.33 0.82 14.03
CA LYS A 168 -7.17 1.56 14.53
C LYS A 168 -7.59 2.65 15.53
N THR A 169 -8.65 3.39 15.22
CA THR A 169 -9.16 4.47 16.06
C THR A 169 -9.73 3.94 17.38
N LEU A 170 -10.51 2.86 17.35
CA LEU A 170 -11.05 2.22 18.55
C LEU A 170 -9.94 1.64 19.44
N ILE A 171 -8.95 0.97 18.85
CA ILE A 171 -7.80 0.42 19.57
C ILE A 171 -7.03 1.54 20.28
N ASN A 172 -6.75 2.63 19.59
CA ASN A 172 -6.06 3.78 20.17
C ASN A 172 -6.86 4.38 21.33
N LEU A 173 -8.18 4.54 21.16
CA LEU A 173 -9.05 5.06 22.19
C LEU A 173 -9.05 4.15 23.43
N ILE A 174 -9.25 2.85 23.27
CA ILE A 174 -9.20 1.90 24.40
C ILE A 174 -7.84 1.95 25.11
N SER A 175 -6.73 1.97 24.35
CA SER A 175 -5.37 1.98 24.90
C SER A 175 -5.08 3.21 25.78
N GLN A 176 -5.65 4.37 25.41
CA GLN A 176 -5.55 5.59 26.22
C GLN A 176 -6.23 5.44 27.59
N HIS A 177 -7.35 4.73 27.66
CA HIS A 177 -8.14 4.54 28.88
C HIS A 177 -7.72 3.35 29.75
N LEU A 178 -6.90 2.43 29.21
CA LEU A 178 -6.36 1.33 29.99
C LEU A 178 -5.31 1.83 30.99
N ASN A 179 -5.36 1.31 32.23
CA ASN A 179 -4.29 1.44 33.20
C ASN A 179 -3.28 0.28 33.08
N ILE A 180 -2.08 0.46 33.63
CA ILE A 180 -1.05 -0.59 33.68
C ILE A 180 -1.61 -1.80 34.44
N GLY A 181 -1.47 -3.00 33.84
CA GLY A 181 -2.00 -4.27 34.34
C GLY A 181 -3.44 -4.56 33.91
N GLN A 182 -4.12 -3.63 33.23
CA GLN A 182 -5.47 -3.87 32.71
C GLN A 182 -5.43 -4.44 31.29
N LYS A 183 -6.35 -5.38 31.06
CA LYS A 183 -6.59 -6.01 29.77
C LYS A 183 -8.03 -5.77 29.33
N PHE A 184 -8.18 -5.43 28.07
CA PHE A 184 -9.44 -5.40 27.35
C PHE A 184 -9.41 -6.52 26.31
N GLN A 185 -10.40 -7.40 26.34
CA GLN A 185 -10.52 -8.51 25.39
C GLN A 185 -11.91 -8.52 24.79
N LEU A 186 -11.94 -8.65 23.46
CA LEU A 186 -13.13 -8.89 22.67
C LEU A 186 -12.89 -10.12 21.81
N ASP A 187 -13.70 -11.14 22.06
CA ASP A 187 -13.75 -12.33 21.21
C ASP A 187 -15.02 -12.22 20.36
N ILE A 188 -14.85 -11.88 19.08
CA ILE A 188 -15.93 -11.77 18.11
C ILE A 188 -15.62 -12.75 16.97
N GLU A 189 -16.65 -13.29 16.32
CA GLU A 189 -16.55 -14.39 15.34
C GLU A 189 -15.45 -14.22 14.27
N SER A 190 -15.23 -12.99 13.79
CA SER A 190 -14.21 -12.70 12.77
C SER A 190 -13.05 -11.81 13.25
N ILE A 191 -13.10 -11.30 14.48
CA ILE A 191 -12.07 -10.41 15.02
C ILE A 191 -11.82 -10.75 16.49
N GLY A 192 -10.63 -11.28 16.79
CA GLY A 192 -10.12 -11.38 18.16
C GLY A 192 -9.28 -10.16 18.48
N VAL A 193 -9.74 -9.30 19.39
CA VAL A 193 -9.00 -8.12 19.85
C VAL A 193 -8.61 -8.31 21.31
N THR A 194 -7.32 -8.39 21.58
CA THR A 194 -6.79 -8.32 22.96
C THR A 194 -5.84 -7.13 23.07
N ILE A 195 -6.19 -6.16 23.90
CA ILE A 195 -5.37 -5.00 24.21
C ILE A 195 -5.01 -5.08 25.69
N GLU A 196 -3.72 -5.05 26.00
CA GLU A 196 -3.24 -5.04 27.38
C GLU A 196 -2.19 -3.96 27.54
N LYS A 197 -2.34 -3.15 28.57
CA LYS A 197 -1.33 -2.15 28.93
C LYS A 197 -0.52 -2.71 30.07
N THR A 198 0.79 -2.84 29.87
CA THR A 198 1.66 -3.52 30.82
C THR A 198 3.03 -2.85 30.87
N THR A 199 3.88 -3.26 31.81
CA THR A 199 5.23 -2.70 31.95
C THR A 199 6.19 -3.34 30.95
N VAL A 200 7.28 -2.64 30.61
CA VAL A 200 8.31 -3.18 29.71
C VAL A 200 8.87 -4.52 30.24
N ASN A 201 9.06 -4.64 31.56
CA ASN A 201 9.56 -5.85 32.21
C ASN A 201 8.61 -7.05 32.06
N ASP A 202 7.31 -6.81 32.09
CA ASP A 202 6.30 -7.87 31.95
C ASP A 202 6.14 -8.29 30.48
N ILE A 203 6.33 -7.38 29.52
CA ILE A 203 6.28 -7.70 28.07
C ILE A 203 7.41 -8.65 27.66
N ILE A 204 8.62 -8.47 28.22
CA ILE A 204 9.81 -9.30 27.94
C ILE A 204 9.58 -10.79 28.21
N HIS A 205 8.63 -11.12 29.09
CA HIS A 205 8.35 -12.50 29.49
C HIS A 205 7.03 -13.01 28.91
N LYS A 206 6.39 -12.23 28.05
CA LYS A 206 5.07 -12.54 27.52
C LYS A 206 5.16 -13.42 26.27
N THR A 207 4.34 -14.46 26.26
CA THR A 207 4.13 -15.33 25.11
C THR A 207 2.74 -15.09 24.54
N ILE A 208 2.65 -14.77 23.26
CA ILE A 208 1.37 -14.60 22.56
C ILE A 208 1.04 -15.93 21.88
N LYS A 209 -0.04 -16.58 22.32
CA LYS A 209 -0.54 -17.80 21.71
C LYS A 209 -1.45 -17.45 20.53
N GLN A 210 -1.16 -18.04 19.37
CA GLN A 210 -1.98 -17.93 18.18
C GLN A 210 -3.03 -19.06 18.15
N SER A 211 -4.11 -18.86 17.40
CA SER A 211 -5.22 -19.81 17.28
C SER A 211 -4.83 -21.15 16.64
N ASN A 212 -3.75 -21.18 15.85
CA ASN A 212 -3.19 -22.38 15.23
C ASN A 212 -2.17 -23.13 16.12
N GLY A 213 -1.99 -22.69 17.38
CA GLY A 213 -1.02 -23.29 18.32
C GLY A 213 0.41 -22.74 18.22
N ALA A 214 0.69 -21.79 17.31
CA ALA A 214 1.96 -21.10 17.27
C ALA A 214 2.11 -20.14 18.47
N GLU A 215 3.34 -19.99 18.99
CA GLU A 215 3.64 -19.10 20.10
C GLU A 215 4.64 -18.02 19.65
N ILE A 216 4.30 -16.74 19.86
CA ILE A 216 5.21 -15.62 19.65
C ILE A 216 5.85 -15.30 20.99
N HIS A 217 7.17 -15.43 21.06
CA HIS A 217 7.95 -15.00 22.22
C HIS A 217 8.56 -13.63 21.94
N LEU A 218 8.34 -12.67 22.83
CA LEU A 218 8.98 -11.36 22.76
C LEU A 218 10.33 -11.47 23.51
N LYS A 219 11.46 -11.48 22.81
CA LYS A 219 12.80 -11.52 23.44
C LYS A 219 13.67 -10.34 22.98
N ASN A 220 14.52 -9.87 23.90
CA ASN A 220 15.53 -8.80 23.73
C ASN A 220 14.95 -7.43 23.37
N PHE A 221 14.74 -6.60 24.40
CA PHE A 221 14.42 -5.18 24.26
C PHE A 221 15.71 -4.36 24.33
N GLU A 222 16.17 -3.83 23.22
CA GLU A 222 17.06 -2.67 23.24
C GLU A 222 16.19 -1.41 23.17
N ILE A 223 16.23 -0.60 24.23
CA ILE A 223 15.52 0.68 24.31
C ILE A 223 16.34 1.69 23.52
N ASP A 224 16.22 1.63 22.20
CA ASP A 224 16.68 2.72 21.35
C ASP A 224 15.60 3.01 20.29
N GLU A 225 15.07 4.24 20.31
CA GLU A 225 14.16 4.81 19.32
C GLU A 225 12.80 4.10 19.07
N ASN A 226 12.03 3.73 20.11
CA ASN A 226 10.63 3.25 19.96
C ASN A 226 10.43 2.02 19.04
N LYS A 227 11.45 1.18 18.82
CA LYS A 227 11.36 0.01 17.95
C LYS A 227 11.23 -1.29 18.75
N LEU A 228 10.25 -2.11 18.39
CA LEU A 228 10.04 -3.44 18.95
C LEU A 228 10.59 -4.49 17.98
N PHE A 229 11.63 -5.22 18.36
CA PHE A 229 12.14 -6.35 17.57
C PHE A 229 11.40 -7.63 17.98
N VAL A 230 10.56 -8.17 17.09
CA VAL A 230 9.91 -9.47 17.28
C VAL A 230 10.79 -10.55 16.65
N THR A 231 11.40 -11.41 17.47
CA THR A 231 12.11 -12.59 16.96
C THR A 231 11.11 -13.72 16.75
N LEU A 232 10.71 -13.94 15.51
CA LEU A 232 9.91 -15.10 15.13
C LEU A 232 10.80 -16.35 15.21
N SER A 233 10.55 -17.21 16.18
CA SER A 233 11.09 -18.57 16.21
C SER A 233 10.33 -19.43 15.20
N LEU A 234 10.55 -19.20 13.91
CA LEU A 234 10.07 -20.10 12.87
C LEU A 234 11.12 -21.18 12.67
N THR A 235 10.77 -22.43 12.89
CA THR A 235 11.58 -23.59 12.50
C THR A 235 11.67 -23.76 10.98
N GLU A 236 11.04 -22.87 10.19
CA GLU A 236 11.04 -22.88 8.74
C GLU A 236 11.25 -21.46 8.18
N SER A 237 11.88 -21.37 7.01
CA SER A 237 12.15 -20.09 6.32
C SER A 237 10.85 -19.36 5.97
N ILE A 238 10.80 -18.04 6.22
CA ILE A 238 9.76 -17.19 5.66
C ILE A 238 9.99 -17.09 4.15
N GLU A 239 9.13 -17.75 3.37
CA GLU A 239 9.01 -17.50 1.94
C GLU A 239 8.05 -16.32 1.74
N ILE A 240 8.58 -15.15 1.36
CA ILE A 240 7.73 -14.02 0.94
C ILE A 240 7.30 -14.31 -0.50
N ILE A 241 6.10 -14.87 -0.65
CA ILE A 241 5.47 -15.06 -1.94
C ILE A 241 4.88 -13.70 -2.35
N ILE A 242 5.63 -12.94 -3.15
CA ILE A 242 5.03 -11.88 -3.97
C ILE A 242 4.11 -12.61 -4.95
N PRO A 243 2.80 -12.27 -5.05
CA PRO A 243 1.89 -12.95 -5.95
C PRO A 243 2.40 -12.77 -7.39
N ARG A 244 3.02 -13.84 -7.90
CA ARG A 244 3.37 -13.96 -9.31
C ARG A 244 2.22 -14.68 -9.97
N ASP A 245 1.78 -14.18 -11.11
CA ASP A 245 1.01 -15.02 -12.02
C ASP A 245 1.83 -16.30 -12.29
N LYS A 246 1.27 -17.48 -11.98
CA LYS A 246 1.94 -18.77 -12.13
C LYS A 246 2.39 -19.05 -13.57
N ASN A 247 1.83 -18.34 -14.54
CA ASN A 247 2.14 -18.48 -15.96
C ASN A 247 3.38 -17.68 -16.40
N LEU A 248 3.85 -16.72 -15.58
CA LEU A 248 5.04 -15.91 -15.90
C LEU A 248 6.32 -16.59 -15.36
N GLN A 249 7.00 -17.35 -16.23
CA GLN A 249 8.31 -17.94 -15.93
C GLN A 249 9.43 -16.92 -16.14
N LEU A 250 9.99 -16.41 -15.05
CA LEU A 250 11.22 -15.61 -15.08
C LEU A 250 12.47 -16.51 -15.02
N PRO A 251 13.55 -16.19 -15.75
CA PRO A 251 14.79 -16.95 -15.68
C PRO A 251 15.38 -16.91 -14.27
N THR A 252 15.92 -18.04 -13.82
CA THR A 252 16.63 -18.11 -12.53
C THR A 252 18.00 -17.44 -12.66
N ILE A 253 18.35 -16.59 -11.70
CA ILE A 253 19.70 -16.02 -11.61
C ILE A 253 20.66 -17.16 -11.23
N ILE A 254 21.55 -17.50 -12.15
CA ILE A 254 22.59 -18.50 -11.91
C ILE A 254 23.84 -17.78 -11.39
N LEU A 255 24.13 -17.93 -10.10
CA LEU A 255 25.38 -17.46 -9.51
C LEU A 255 26.50 -18.46 -9.85
N GLN A 256 27.49 -18.04 -10.64
CA GLN A 256 28.70 -18.81 -10.87
C GLN A 256 29.93 -18.01 -10.41
N ASN A 257 30.74 -18.64 -9.54
CA ASN A 257 32.03 -18.12 -9.15
C ASN A 257 33.01 -18.31 -10.31
N VAL A 258 33.42 -17.21 -10.96
CA VAL A 258 34.40 -17.27 -12.04
C VAL A 258 35.80 -17.32 -11.41
N THR A 259 36.39 -18.52 -11.34
CA THR A 259 37.78 -18.70 -10.86
C THR A 259 38.83 -18.72 -11.98
N ASN A 260 38.42 -18.66 -13.25
CA ASN A 260 39.34 -18.65 -14.39
C ASN A 260 39.53 -17.23 -14.95
N ILE A 261 40.35 -16.44 -14.25
CA ILE A 261 41.10 -15.38 -14.90
C ILE A 261 42.56 -15.82 -14.86
N THR A 262 43.06 -16.23 -16.02
CA THR A 262 44.46 -16.57 -16.24
C THR A 262 45.32 -15.32 -16.14
N ASN A 263 45.65 -14.91 -14.91
CA ASN A 263 46.92 -14.29 -14.53
C ASN A 263 46.96 -14.18 -13.01
N ASN A 264 48.08 -14.59 -12.42
CA ASN A 264 48.28 -15.03 -11.04
C ASN A 264 48.02 -14.02 -9.89
N GLU A 265 47.24 -12.94 -10.07
CA GLU A 265 46.90 -12.03 -8.98
C GLU A 265 45.49 -11.44 -9.13
N THR A 266 44.44 -12.22 -8.84
CA THR A 266 43.07 -11.70 -8.87
C THR A 266 42.79 -10.82 -7.64
N TYR A 267 42.82 -9.50 -7.85
CA TYR A 267 42.49 -8.51 -6.82
C TYR A 267 40.99 -8.48 -6.48
N PHE A 268 40.12 -9.04 -7.32
CA PHE A 268 38.66 -9.00 -7.21
C PHE A 268 38.05 -10.40 -7.18
N HIS A 269 36.95 -10.53 -6.43
CA HIS A 269 36.03 -11.67 -6.49
C HIS A 269 34.92 -11.38 -7.49
N PHE A 270 34.86 -12.17 -8.57
CA PHE A 270 33.92 -11.94 -9.67
C PHE A 270 32.68 -12.83 -9.53
N ASN A 271 31.52 -12.18 -9.57
CA ASN A 271 30.21 -12.80 -9.59
C ASN A 271 29.58 -12.59 -10.97
N TYR A 272 29.13 -13.67 -11.58
CA TYR A 272 28.44 -13.63 -12.87
C TYR A 272 26.93 -13.61 -12.68
N PHE A 273 26.23 -12.79 -13.49
CA PHE A 273 24.79 -12.72 -13.58
C PHE A 273 24.34 -12.83 -15.04
N ASN A 274 23.41 -13.76 -15.31
CA ASN A 274 22.68 -13.77 -16.58
C ASN A 274 21.51 -12.79 -16.46
N ILE A 275 21.51 -11.75 -17.30
CA ILE A 275 20.48 -10.69 -17.35
C ILE A 275 19.72 -10.71 -18.69
N THR A 276 19.76 -11.84 -19.41
CA THR A 276 19.05 -11.98 -20.70
C THR A 276 17.56 -11.74 -20.52
N HIS A 277 17.03 -10.75 -21.24
CA HIS A 277 15.62 -10.39 -21.22
C HIS A 277 14.78 -11.48 -21.92
N HIS A 278 14.00 -12.24 -21.16
CA HIS A 278 13.06 -13.21 -21.71
C HIS A 278 11.82 -12.47 -22.24
N MET A 279 11.36 -12.79 -23.46
CA MET A 279 10.21 -12.13 -24.11
C MET A 279 10.32 -10.60 -24.25
N ASN A 280 11.53 -10.02 -24.27
CA ASN A 280 11.77 -8.57 -24.43
C ASN A 280 11.21 -7.69 -23.30
N LEU A 281 10.92 -8.29 -22.14
CA LEU A 281 10.39 -7.62 -20.96
C LEU A 281 11.51 -6.89 -20.20
N SER A 282 11.45 -5.57 -20.11
CA SER A 282 12.51 -4.76 -19.52
C SER A 282 12.61 -4.95 -18.00
N THR A 283 13.81 -5.22 -17.48
CA THR A 283 14.07 -5.40 -16.04
C THR A 283 15.14 -4.45 -15.55
N SER A 284 15.15 -4.12 -14.26
CA SER A 284 16.27 -3.50 -13.56
C SER A 284 17.04 -4.53 -12.74
N LEU A 285 18.34 -4.31 -12.57
CA LEU A 285 19.24 -5.14 -11.77
C LEU A 285 19.58 -4.43 -10.46
N HIS A 286 19.36 -5.13 -9.35
CA HIS A 286 19.71 -4.67 -8.02
C HIS A 286 20.77 -5.58 -7.41
N VAL A 287 21.83 -4.98 -6.88
CA VAL A 287 22.89 -5.66 -6.16
C VAL A 287 23.03 -5.02 -4.79
N GLU A 288 22.92 -5.82 -3.75
CA GLU A 288 23.08 -5.44 -2.35
C GLU A 288 24.25 -6.21 -1.74
N ILE A 289 25.16 -5.47 -1.10
CA ILE A 289 26.34 -6.00 -0.41
C ILE A 289 26.23 -5.62 1.05
N GLN A 290 26.01 -6.62 1.91
CA GLN A 290 26.01 -6.44 3.35
C GLN A 290 27.39 -6.82 3.90
N PRO A 291 28.21 -5.89 4.38
CA PRO A 291 29.49 -6.23 4.99
C PRO A 291 29.28 -6.90 6.34
N ASN A 292 29.99 -8.01 6.60
CA ASN A 292 30.04 -8.66 7.91
C ASN A 292 30.90 -7.83 8.88
N ASN A 293 31.84 -7.04 8.37
CA ASN A 293 32.62 -6.07 9.14
C ASN A 293 32.45 -4.67 8.54
N LYS A 294 31.73 -3.80 9.27
CA LYS A 294 31.38 -2.44 8.85
C LYS A 294 32.56 -1.50 8.69
N ASN A 295 33.73 -1.86 9.22
CA ASN A 295 34.94 -1.03 9.16
C ASN A 295 35.76 -1.23 7.87
N LEU A 296 35.24 -2.00 6.91
CA LEU A 296 35.93 -2.32 5.66
C LEU A 296 35.35 -1.54 4.49
N ALA A 297 36.25 -1.02 3.66
CA ALA A 297 35.88 -0.44 2.38
C ALA A 297 35.86 -1.52 1.29
N TYR A 298 34.86 -1.43 0.42
CA TYR A 298 34.68 -2.34 -0.72
C TYR A 298 34.71 -1.54 -2.01
N PHE A 299 35.52 -2.00 -2.96
CA PHE A 299 35.57 -1.44 -4.29
C PHE A 299 34.94 -2.42 -5.27
N THR A 300 33.88 -1.99 -5.93
CA THR A 300 33.10 -2.79 -6.88
C THR A 300 33.31 -2.30 -8.29
N ILE A 301 33.45 -3.22 -9.24
CA ILE A 301 33.52 -2.96 -10.67
C ILE A 301 32.49 -3.84 -11.39
N ILE A 302 31.88 -3.32 -12.45
CA ILE A 302 30.89 -4.04 -13.26
C ILE A 302 31.28 -3.98 -14.72
N TYR A 303 31.12 -5.12 -15.38
CA TYR A 303 31.24 -5.30 -16.81
C TYR A 303 29.93 -5.86 -17.36
N PHE A 304 29.48 -5.35 -18.50
CA PHE A 304 28.38 -5.91 -19.26
C PHE A 304 28.93 -6.63 -20.50
N ASP A 305 28.48 -7.87 -20.72
CA ASP A 305 28.81 -8.77 -21.84
C ASP A 305 30.31 -9.10 -22.10
N ASN A 306 31.26 -8.39 -21.47
CA ASN A 306 32.70 -8.59 -21.60
C ASN A 306 33.23 -9.64 -20.61
N VAL A 307 33.21 -10.92 -21.01
CA VAL A 307 33.65 -12.04 -20.15
C VAL A 307 35.07 -12.52 -20.49
N SER A 308 35.53 -12.30 -21.73
CA SER A 308 36.74 -12.92 -22.27
C SER A 308 38.03 -12.15 -22.00
N ASN A 309 37.96 -10.85 -21.66
CA ASN A 309 39.14 -10.03 -21.37
C ASN A 309 38.80 -8.90 -20.39
N LEU A 310 38.69 -9.22 -19.09
CA LEU A 310 38.38 -8.27 -18.02
C LEU A 310 39.57 -7.31 -17.78
N ASP A 311 39.80 -6.40 -18.72
CA ASP A 311 40.79 -5.32 -18.60
C ASP A 311 40.23 -4.16 -17.76
N ILE A 312 41.08 -3.48 -17.00
CA ILE A 312 40.73 -2.33 -16.17
C ILE A 312 40.25 -1.16 -17.06
N ASN A 313 40.69 -1.10 -18.32
CA ASN A 313 40.28 -0.06 -19.27
C ASN A 313 38.88 -0.29 -19.86
N GLN A 314 38.26 -1.44 -19.62
CA GLN A 314 36.95 -1.82 -20.16
C GLN A 314 35.86 -1.90 -19.07
N ILE A 315 36.11 -1.31 -17.90
CA ILE A 315 35.13 -1.25 -16.81
C ILE A 315 33.97 -0.36 -17.24
N ASP A 316 32.75 -0.91 -17.26
CA ASP A 316 31.55 -0.13 -17.56
C ASP A 316 31.20 0.79 -16.39
N GLU A 317 31.25 0.28 -15.16
CA GLU A 317 30.98 1.06 -13.94
C GLU A 317 31.81 0.61 -12.75
N TRP A 318 32.11 1.53 -11.83
CA TRP A 318 32.76 1.22 -10.56
C TRP A 318 32.19 2.07 -9.43
N LYS A 319 32.25 1.55 -8.21
CA LYS A 319 31.83 2.26 -6.99
C LYS A 319 32.72 1.87 -5.82
N LEU A 320 33.08 2.86 -5.00
CA LEU A 320 33.76 2.65 -3.73
C LEU A 320 32.73 2.83 -2.62
N PHE A 321 32.65 1.85 -1.73
CA PHE A 321 31.81 1.87 -0.54
C PHE A 321 32.70 2.02 0.69
N CYS A 322 32.54 3.11 1.43
CA CYS A 322 33.36 3.42 2.58
C CYS A 322 32.61 3.15 3.90
N PRO A 323 33.32 2.74 4.97
CA PRO A 323 32.76 2.46 6.30
C PRO A 323 31.88 3.54 6.93
N HIS A 324 31.96 4.79 6.46
CA HIS A 324 31.27 5.93 7.04
C HIS A 324 30.01 6.33 6.24
N ASP A 325 29.65 5.57 5.19
CA ASP A 325 28.58 5.94 4.24
C ASP A 325 27.15 5.60 4.70
N ASN A 326 26.94 4.97 5.86
CA ASN A 326 25.69 4.89 6.67
C ASN A 326 25.69 3.60 7.50
N GLU A 327 25.44 3.68 8.81
CA GLU A 327 25.62 2.54 9.74
C GLU A 327 24.52 1.46 9.70
N LYS A 328 23.42 1.63 8.94
CA LYS A 328 22.21 0.78 9.04
C LYS A 328 21.76 0.05 7.76
N ASP A 329 22.28 0.34 6.56
CA ASP A 329 21.79 -0.26 5.31
C ASP A 329 22.87 -1.05 4.53
N PRO A 330 22.50 -2.09 3.76
CA PRO A 330 23.42 -2.74 2.82
C PRO A 330 23.84 -1.77 1.72
N TYR A 331 25.07 -1.90 1.24
CA TYR A 331 25.55 -1.12 0.10
C TYR A 331 24.81 -1.54 -1.17
N SER A 332 24.15 -0.60 -1.85
CA SER A 332 23.34 -0.88 -3.03
C SER A 332 23.92 -0.31 -4.33
N LEU A 333 23.78 -1.11 -5.39
CA LEU A 333 23.96 -0.73 -6.79
C LEU A 333 22.65 -1.00 -7.52
N PHE A 334 22.20 -0.03 -8.32
CA PHE A 334 20.97 -0.11 -9.08
C PHE A 334 21.25 0.22 -10.53
N PHE A 335 20.84 -0.68 -11.42
CA PHE A 335 20.88 -0.48 -12.86
C PHE A 335 19.46 -0.50 -13.37
N ASN A 336 19.02 0.64 -13.91
CA ASN A 336 17.68 0.76 -14.46
C ASN A 336 17.52 -0.09 -15.74
N ASN A 337 16.27 -0.25 -16.16
CA ASN A 337 15.92 -1.04 -17.32
C ASN A 337 16.47 -0.51 -18.65
N THR A 338 16.61 0.80 -18.81
CA THR A 338 17.26 1.39 -20.00
C THR A 338 18.74 1.05 -20.08
N ARG A 339 19.42 0.94 -18.93
CA ARG A 339 20.86 0.71 -18.84
C ARG A 339 21.22 -0.72 -19.18
N ILE A 340 20.39 -1.69 -18.81
CA ILE A 340 20.68 -3.11 -19.03
C ILE A 340 19.98 -3.70 -20.26
N LYS A 341 19.10 -2.94 -20.92
CA LYS A 341 18.23 -3.40 -22.03
C LYS A 341 18.94 -4.22 -23.10
N ASP A 342 20.11 -3.75 -23.54
CA ASP A 342 20.86 -4.36 -24.65
C ASP A 342 21.93 -5.36 -24.18
N HIS A 343 21.99 -5.61 -22.87
CA HIS A 343 22.97 -6.48 -22.25
C HIS A 343 22.36 -7.84 -21.86
N HIS A 344 23.17 -8.88 -22.00
CA HIS A 344 22.76 -10.27 -21.73
C HIS A 344 23.43 -10.82 -20.48
N MET A 345 24.57 -10.24 -20.10
CA MET A 345 25.37 -10.67 -18.97
C MET A 345 25.91 -9.48 -18.19
N ALA A 346 25.99 -9.62 -16.87
CA ALA A 346 26.69 -8.68 -15.99
C ALA A 346 27.71 -9.44 -15.12
N VAL A 347 28.91 -8.88 -15.00
CA VAL A 347 29.99 -9.43 -14.16
C VAL A 347 30.37 -8.40 -13.12
N LEU A 348 30.16 -8.72 -11.85
CA LEU A 348 30.50 -7.88 -10.71
C LEU A 348 31.79 -8.36 -10.05
N GLY A 349 32.84 -7.56 -10.14
CA GLY A 349 34.05 -7.72 -9.33
C GLY A 349 33.93 -6.97 -8.02
N ILE A 350 34.17 -7.64 -6.89
CA ILE A 350 34.23 -7.03 -5.55
C ILE A 350 35.63 -7.24 -4.97
N ARG A 351 36.27 -6.16 -4.50
CA ARG A 351 37.49 -6.27 -3.69
C ARG A 351 37.40 -5.50 -2.40
N LYS A 352 38.13 -6.00 -1.41
CA LYS A 352 38.41 -5.32 -0.15
C LYS A 352 39.64 -4.43 -0.29
N ASP A 353 39.67 -3.30 0.40
CA ASP A 353 40.85 -2.44 0.41
C ASP A 353 42.07 -3.13 1.09
N GLN A 354 43.18 -3.18 0.36
CA GLN A 354 44.55 -3.54 0.76
C GLN A 354 44.97 -4.98 1.17
N LYS A 355 44.17 -6.06 1.07
CA LYS A 355 44.71 -7.43 1.29
C LYS A 355 44.18 -8.50 0.34
N LYS A 356 45.11 -9.28 -0.23
CA LYS A 356 44.85 -10.55 -0.94
C LYS A 356 44.35 -11.59 0.09
N VAL A 357 43.38 -12.41 -0.33
CA VAL A 357 43.14 -13.82 0.10
C VAL A 357 41.85 -14.15 0.88
N HIS A 358 41.02 -13.23 1.39
CA HIS A 358 39.71 -13.63 1.97
C HIS A 358 38.53 -12.78 1.48
N PHE A 359 37.62 -13.42 0.72
CA PHE A 359 36.44 -12.80 0.08
C PHE A 359 35.10 -13.21 0.73
N THR A 360 35.10 -13.67 1.98
CA THR A 360 33.91 -14.23 2.67
C THR A 360 33.37 -13.33 3.78
N ASP A 361 33.75 -12.06 3.83
CA ASP A 361 33.34 -11.11 4.87
C ASP A 361 32.16 -10.21 4.47
N TYR A 362 31.37 -10.62 3.48
CA TYR A 362 30.14 -9.95 3.07
C TYR A 362 29.06 -10.96 2.65
N SER A 363 27.80 -10.57 2.76
CA SER A 363 26.65 -11.26 2.18
C SER A 363 26.22 -10.50 0.92
N LEU A 364 26.04 -11.22 -0.18
CA LEU A 364 25.62 -10.66 -1.47
C LEU A 364 24.18 -11.08 -1.76
N ARG A 365 23.34 -10.11 -2.09
CA ARG A 365 22.00 -10.35 -2.60
C ARG A 365 21.86 -9.68 -3.96
N VAL A 366 21.42 -10.42 -4.96
CA VAL A 366 21.19 -9.91 -6.31
C VAL A 366 19.80 -10.31 -6.73
N PHE A 367 19.04 -9.34 -7.25
CA PHE A 367 17.69 -9.58 -7.75
C PHE A 367 17.38 -8.68 -8.93
N MET A 368 16.47 -9.14 -9.77
CA MET A 368 15.93 -8.38 -10.89
C MET A 368 14.48 -8.00 -10.58
N SER A 369 14.07 -6.81 -10.99
CA SER A 369 12.72 -6.28 -10.83
C SER A 369 12.23 -5.73 -12.16
N GLY A 370 10.94 -5.83 -12.45
CA GLY A 370 10.36 -5.33 -13.69
C GLY A 370 8.86 -5.10 -13.52
N CYS A 371 8.33 -4.11 -14.23
CA CYS A 371 6.90 -3.81 -14.25
C CYS A 371 6.33 -4.21 -15.61
N TYR A 372 5.29 -5.03 -15.60
CA TYR A 372 4.68 -5.60 -16.80
C TYR A 372 3.16 -5.48 -16.74
N TYR A 373 2.54 -5.42 -17.90
CA TYR A 373 1.09 -5.51 -18.06
C TYR A 373 0.76 -6.52 -19.16
N LEU A 374 -0.48 -7.04 -19.16
CA LEU A 374 -1.02 -7.83 -20.26
C LEU A 374 -1.67 -6.88 -21.26
N ASP A 375 -1.31 -7.00 -22.53
CA ASP A 375 -1.99 -6.28 -23.61
C ASP A 375 -3.32 -6.94 -24.02
N GLU A 376 -4.00 -6.32 -24.97
CA GLU A 376 -5.30 -6.77 -25.50
C GLU A 376 -5.27 -8.20 -26.10
N ASN A 377 -4.08 -8.74 -26.38
CA ASN A 377 -3.88 -10.08 -26.92
C ASN A 377 -3.44 -11.10 -25.85
N ASN A 378 -3.48 -10.73 -24.56
CA ASN A 378 -2.90 -11.48 -23.45
C ASN A 378 -1.38 -11.73 -23.60
N GLU A 379 -0.67 -10.84 -24.28
CA GLU A 379 0.79 -10.89 -24.33
C GLU A 379 1.38 -9.96 -23.27
N TRP A 380 2.42 -10.44 -22.56
CA TRP A 380 3.13 -9.61 -21.59
C TRP A 380 3.90 -8.50 -22.31
N ARG A 381 3.65 -7.26 -21.92
CA ARG A 381 4.29 -6.05 -22.41
C ARG A 381 5.01 -5.30 -21.30
N ALA A 382 6.08 -4.62 -21.67
CA ALA A 382 6.89 -3.75 -20.80
C ALA A 382 7.10 -2.36 -21.43
N ASP A 383 6.66 -2.18 -22.67
CA ASP A 383 6.71 -0.95 -23.43
C ASP A 383 5.65 0.04 -22.94
N ASN A 384 6.06 1.32 -22.82
CA ASN A 384 5.25 2.46 -22.39
C ASN A 384 4.87 2.53 -20.90
N LEU A 385 5.36 1.62 -20.04
CA LEU A 385 5.39 1.86 -18.60
C LEU A 385 6.58 2.78 -18.25
N ILE A 386 6.41 4.06 -18.50
CA ILE A 386 7.26 5.10 -17.92
C ILE A 386 6.54 5.61 -16.67
N LEU A 387 6.84 5.02 -15.51
CA LEU A 387 6.62 5.71 -14.23
C LEU A 387 7.65 6.85 -14.16
N MET A 388 7.37 7.96 -14.85
CA MET A 388 8.08 9.21 -14.63
C MET A 388 7.55 9.79 -13.32
N MET A 389 8.05 9.24 -12.21
CA MET A 389 7.88 9.85 -10.91
C MET A 389 8.81 11.06 -10.85
N THR A 390 8.27 12.26 -10.91
CA THR A 390 9.06 13.48 -10.87
C THR A 390 9.36 13.84 -9.42
N PRO A 391 10.63 13.88 -8.98
CA PRO A 391 10.96 14.36 -7.65
C PRO A 391 10.66 15.87 -7.55
N LEU A 392 10.05 16.31 -6.45
CA LEU A 392 9.92 17.74 -6.19
C LEU A 392 11.29 18.40 -6.05
N LEU A 393 11.43 19.60 -6.61
CA LEU A 393 12.69 20.35 -6.65
C LEU A 393 13.26 20.68 -5.26
N ASP A 394 12.40 20.77 -4.26
CA ASP A 394 12.76 21.14 -2.90
C ASP A 394 13.04 19.95 -1.96
N ASN A 395 13.03 18.72 -2.51
CA ASN A 395 13.44 17.52 -1.80
C ASN A 395 14.93 17.60 -1.40
N LYS A 396 15.22 17.31 -0.13
CA LYS A 396 16.61 17.27 0.38
C LYS A 396 17.06 15.82 0.52
N LYS A 397 18.35 15.57 0.24
CA LYS A 397 18.97 14.25 0.47
C LYS A 397 18.91 13.78 1.92
N SER A 398 18.73 14.69 2.87
CA SER A 398 18.59 14.41 4.30
C SER A 398 17.18 14.00 4.73
N ASP A 399 16.19 14.17 3.85
CA ASP A 399 14.79 13.85 4.14
C ASP A 399 14.60 12.33 4.21
N LYS A 400 13.82 11.87 5.18
CA LYS A 400 13.72 10.44 5.54
C LYS A 400 12.34 9.85 5.28
N TYR A 401 11.37 10.69 4.94
CA TYR A 401 9.99 10.29 4.71
C TYR A 401 9.57 10.72 3.32
N PHE A 402 9.02 9.77 2.57
CA PHE A 402 8.68 9.93 1.16
C PHE A 402 7.19 9.70 0.97
N TYR A 403 6.57 10.59 0.21
CA TYR A 403 5.15 10.57 -0.09
C TYR A 403 4.97 10.65 -1.60
N GLU A 404 4.15 9.74 -2.12
CA GLU A 404 3.69 9.75 -3.49
C GLU A 404 2.47 10.67 -3.59
N ILE A 405 2.55 11.67 -4.47
CA ILE A 405 1.47 12.63 -4.71
C ILE A 405 1.04 12.50 -6.17
N ILE A 406 -0.23 12.16 -6.39
CA ILE A 406 -0.79 11.90 -7.72
C ILE A 406 -1.81 12.99 -8.03
N PHE A 407 -1.64 13.68 -9.15
CA PHE A 407 -2.60 14.67 -9.64
C PHE A 407 -3.29 14.17 -10.90
N PHE A 408 -4.63 14.26 -10.91
CA PHE A 408 -5.46 13.89 -12.04
C PHE A 408 -6.01 15.16 -12.69
N THR A 409 -5.51 15.50 -13.87
CA THR A 409 -6.08 16.62 -14.64
C THR A 409 -7.28 16.13 -15.43
N GLY A 410 -8.44 16.79 -15.27
CA GLY A 410 -9.68 16.31 -15.86
C GLY A 410 -9.73 16.42 -17.39
N MET A 411 -10.79 15.82 -17.96
CA MET A 411 -10.93 15.63 -19.42
C MET A 411 -11.73 16.73 -20.14
N ARG A 412 -12.18 17.78 -19.44
CA ARG A 412 -12.93 18.88 -20.04
C ARG A 412 -12.06 19.68 -21.01
N ASN A 413 -12.67 20.36 -21.98
CA ASN A 413 -11.98 21.43 -22.70
C ASN A 413 -11.45 22.47 -21.70
N ASP A 414 -10.24 22.95 -21.96
CA ASP A 414 -9.52 23.93 -21.12
C ASP A 414 -9.28 23.43 -19.67
N ALA A 415 -9.12 22.11 -19.51
CA ALA A 415 -8.79 21.51 -18.22
C ALA A 415 -7.29 21.56 -17.88
N ALA A 416 -6.43 21.64 -18.90
CA ALA A 416 -4.99 21.76 -18.76
C ALA A 416 -4.60 23.11 -18.16
N THR A 417 -3.41 23.21 -17.55
CA THR A 417 -2.89 24.49 -17.10
C THR A 417 -1.41 24.67 -17.39
N LYS A 418 -1.03 25.90 -17.71
CA LYS A 418 0.38 26.36 -17.76
C LYS A 418 0.72 27.32 -16.61
N SER A 419 -0.21 27.52 -15.68
CA SER A 419 0.03 28.29 -14.46
C SER A 419 0.94 27.51 -13.52
N LYS A 420 1.66 28.22 -12.64
CA LYS A 420 2.42 27.55 -11.59
C LYS A 420 1.47 27.06 -10.52
N VAL A 421 1.44 25.76 -10.31
CA VAL A 421 0.61 25.11 -9.30
C VAL A 421 1.45 24.78 -8.07
N TYR A 422 0.92 25.11 -6.91
CA TYR A 422 1.54 24.81 -5.63
C TYR A 422 0.55 24.15 -4.69
N PHE A 423 1.07 23.35 -3.76
CA PHE A 423 0.27 22.72 -2.72
C PHE A 423 0.94 22.81 -1.35
N ILE A 424 0.13 22.66 -0.31
CA ILE A 424 0.55 22.55 1.08
C ILE A 424 -0.19 21.34 1.66
N LEU A 425 0.56 20.39 2.19
CA LEU A 425 0.03 19.26 2.93
C LEU A 425 0.24 19.53 4.43
N SER A 426 -0.83 19.39 5.21
CA SER A 426 -0.79 19.69 6.66
C SER A 426 -1.23 18.48 7.49
N ASP A 427 -0.57 18.30 8.63
CA ASP A 427 -0.99 17.38 9.69
C ASP A 427 -1.58 18.16 10.90
N ASN A 428 -1.67 17.53 12.07
CA ASN A 428 -2.22 18.17 13.27
C ASN A 428 -1.28 19.21 13.89
N ASP A 429 0.04 19.09 13.67
CA ASP A 429 1.08 19.83 14.40
C ASP A 429 2.04 20.60 13.46
N ASN A 430 2.07 20.31 12.15
CA ASN A 430 2.99 20.85 11.15
C ASN A 430 2.38 20.93 9.73
N ASP A 431 3.06 21.67 8.85
CA ASP A 431 2.81 21.67 7.41
C ASP A 431 4.09 21.44 6.59
N THR A 432 3.93 21.04 5.33
CA THR A 432 5.04 20.81 4.41
C THR A 432 5.69 22.09 3.91
N GLY A 433 5.15 23.27 4.24
CA GLY A 433 5.35 24.49 3.48
C GLY A 433 4.79 24.40 2.06
N LEU A 434 5.02 25.46 1.29
CA LEU A 434 4.57 25.58 -0.10
C LEU A 434 5.45 24.73 -1.02
N ARG A 435 4.84 23.74 -1.67
CA ARG A 435 5.47 22.83 -2.62
C ARG A 435 5.04 23.19 -4.04
N LEU A 436 6.00 23.39 -4.93
CA LEU A 436 5.75 23.73 -6.33
C LEU A 436 5.72 22.47 -7.19
N LEU A 437 4.70 22.31 -8.03
CA LEU A 437 4.68 21.29 -9.07
C LEU A 437 5.49 21.80 -10.26
N ASP A 438 6.67 21.23 -10.45
CA ASP A 438 7.57 21.57 -11.55
C ASP A 438 8.28 20.30 -12.03
N ALA A 439 8.43 20.16 -13.35
CA ALA A 439 8.97 18.98 -13.99
C ALA A 439 9.65 19.33 -15.31
N GLU A 440 10.66 18.55 -15.70
CA GLU A 440 11.19 18.59 -17.06
C GLU A 440 10.20 17.89 -18.01
N GLY A 441 9.26 18.65 -18.57
CA GLY A 441 8.26 18.15 -19.51
C GLY A 441 6.92 18.90 -19.43
N SER A 442 5.94 18.49 -20.24
CA SER A 442 4.55 18.94 -20.12
C SER A 442 3.86 18.19 -18.99
N ILE A 443 3.50 18.91 -17.93
CA ILE A 443 2.71 18.41 -16.79
C ILE A 443 1.36 19.11 -16.75
N LEU A 444 0.38 18.52 -16.06
CA LEU A 444 -0.96 19.09 -15.87
C LEU A 444 -1.72 19.31 -17.18
N GLU A 445 -1.45 18.44 -18.15
CA GLU A 445 -2.13 18.41 -19.44
C GLU A 445 -3.51 17.77 -19.31
N ARG A 446 -4.41 18.10 -20.22
CA ARG A 446 -5.78 17.56 -20.23
C ARG A 446 -5.75 16.03 -20.24
N GLY A 447 -6.40 15.41 -19.25
CA GLY A 447 -6.46 13.96 -19.12
C GLY A 447 -5.20 13.30 -18.58
N ASN A 448 -4.18 14.09 -18.22
CA ASN A 448 -2.92 13.56 -17.73
C ASN A 448 -2.99 13.15 -16.26
N ILE A 449 -2.15 12.18 -15.91
CA ILE A 449 -1.90 11.76 -14.53
C ILE A 449 -0.44 12.08 -14.24
N ASP A 450 -0.22 13.06 -13.36
CA ASP A 450 1.11 13.54 -13.02
C ASP A 450 1.51 13.01 -11.63
N LEU A 451 2.66 12.34 -11.56
CA LEU A 451 3.16 11.67 -10.36
C LEU A 451 4.38 12.39 -9.78
N PHE A 452 4.29 12.81 -8.52
CA PHE A 452 5.38 13.49 -7.83
C PHE A 452 5.84 12.75 -6.57
N LEU A 453 7.16 12.68 -6.39
CA LEU A 453 7.77 12.21 -5.14
C LEU A 453 8.08 13.42 -4.26
N MET A 454 7.42 13.52 -3.11
CA MET A 454 7.71 14.51 -2.09
C MET A 454 8.51 13.89 -0.94
N ALA A 455 9.63 14.50 -0.58
CA ALA A 455 10.45 14.12 0.56
C ALA A 455 10.32 15.19 1.66
N VAL A 456 10.22 14.74 2.91
CA VAL A 456 10.13 15.59 4.09
C VAL A 456 10.99 15.07 5.24
N SER A 457 11.44 15.98 6.10
CA SER A 457 12.34 15.67 7.22
C SER A 457 11.67 14.89 8.35
N SER A 458 10.35 15.00 8.49
CA SER A 458 9.54 14.39 9.55
C SER A 458 8.28 13.75 8.98
N CYS A 459 7.87 12.62 9.55
CA CYS A 459 6.64 11.93 9.17
C CYS A 459 5.43 12.86 9.33
N LEU A 460 4.72 13.10 8.23
CA LEU A 460 3.37 13.63 8.22
C LEU A 460 2.47 12.49 8.73
N GLY A 461 1.79 12.72 9.86
CA GLY A 461 0.84 11.77 10.45
C GLY A 461 -0.38 11.52 9.53
N PRO A 462 -1.53 11.08 10.07
CA PRO A 462 -2.77 11.12 9.29
C PRO A 462 -2.99 12.54 8.79
N SER A 463 -3.00 12.74 7.47
CA SER A 463 -3.12 14.05 6.86
C SER A 463 -4.49 14.65 7.20
N ASN A 464 -4.50 15.93 7.57
CA ASN A 464 -5.73 16.63 7.94
C ASN A 464 -6.38 17.31 6.75
N TYR A 465 -5.58 18.01 5.94
CA TYR A 465 -6.06 18.67 4.73
C TYR A 465 -4.92 18.94 3.73
N LEU A 466 -5.29 18.99 2.46
CA LEU A 466 -4.44 19.38 1.34
C LEU A 466 -4.98 20.69 0.78
N ARG A 467 -4.13 21.72 0.71
CA ARG A 467 -4.46 22.99 0.04
C ARG A 467 -3.69 23.05 -1.27
N ILE A 468 -4.40 23.37 -2.35
CA ILE A 468 -3.83 23.51 -3.69
C ILE A 468 -4.17 24.91 -4.19
N GLY A 469 -3.22 25.56 -4.85
CA GLY A 469 -3.39 26.87 -5.46
C GLY A 469 -2.60 26.99 -6.75
N HIS A 470 -2.94 28.00 -7.54
CA HIS A 470 -2.19 28.36 -8.74
C HIS A 470 -2.02 29.88 -8.80
N ASP A 471 -1.04 30.35 -9.55
CA ASP A 471 -0.74 31.79 -9.71
C ASP A 471 -1.49 32.45 -10.88
N ASN A 472 -2.25 31.67 -11.64
CA ASN A 472 -3.01 32.11 -12.82
C ASN A 472 -2.13 32.76 -13.90
N SER A 473 -0.86 32.35 -14.00
CA SER A 473 0.09 32.89 -14.97
C SER A 473 -0.06 32.34 -16.38
N GLY A 474 -0.85 31.27 -16.58
CA GLY A 474 -1.10 30.69 -17.90
C GLY A 474 -1.88 31.64 -18.82
N ASP A 475 -1.70 31.48 -20.14
CA ASP A 475 -2.38 32.31 -21.12
C ASP A 475 -3.80 31.80 -21.40
N SER A 476 -4.80 32.70 -21.39
CA SER A 476 -6.18 32.43 -21.82
C SER A 476 -6.78 31.15 -21.21
N SER A 477 -6.96 30.09 -22.00
CA SER A 477 -7.54 28.80 -21.58
C SER A 477 -6.66 28.04 -20.58
N ASP A 478 -5.36 28.31 -20.57
CA ASP A 478 -4.37 27.58 -19.76
C ASP A 478 -4.13 28.25 -18.40
N ALA A 479 -4.81 29.37 -18.12
CA ALA A 479 -4.72 30.12 -16.86
C ALA A 479 -5.41 29.37 -15.70
N SER A 480 -6.58 28.81 -15.99
CA SER A 480 -7.34 27.96 -15.09
C SER A 480 -6.87 26.51 -15.13
N TRP A 481 -7.23 25.74 -14.11
CA TRP A 481 -6.95 24.31 -14.04
C TRP A 481 -8.18 23.56 -13.55
N PHE A 482 -8.50 22.43 -14.17
CA PHE A 482 -9.54 21.53 -13.69
C PHE A 482 -8.89 20.27 -13.11
N LEU A 483 -8.60 20.33 -11.82
CA LEU A 483 -8.15 19.20 -11.01
C LEU A 483 -9.35 18.33 -10.61
N LYS A 484 -9.24 17.01 -10.84
CA LYS A 484 -10.26 16.00 -10.50
C LYS A 484 -10.13 15.52 -9.05
#